data_AF-A0A067MUZ4-F1
#
_entry.id   AF-A0A067MUZ4-F1
#
_cell.length_a   1.000
_cell.length_b   1.000
_cell.length_c   1.000
_cell.angle_alpha   90.00
_cell.angle_beta   90.00
_cell.angle_gamma   90.00
#
_symmetry.space_group_name_H-M   'P 1'
#
loop_
_entity.id
_entity.type
_entity.pdbx_description
1 polymer ?
#
loop_
_entity_poly.entity_id
_entity_poly.type
_entity_poly.pdbx_seq_one_letter_code
_entity_poly.pdbx_strand_id
1 'polypeptide(L)'
;MTQDILCVISGVRPGGGPEHFSPAGAKAELRIELAKEISHLSTTGLLENEAAAILQDVPDFLSRSDNDSDNDFEISRPLGNWIHFNTCIAIGTFDESGGAFVARNPCTGCVTGIPRGRFVDTRAVCDESAGRFIRVVVGPDDPESDLFYDGVTHVKWKTTDCNPLGGNPNVFVLEGPFRYLEAWVDRASLPERRAVFPEDPDPLSFAAELYEIVNTRAQPRNEYDGSLPGIDYGGIEKTCEGTQDFFQPALKRPKHMTRAIDNGVRGGDLLPAITRDFGCWMCARPDIWPQPPDTIPAAVSAQSPSFESDEPSPTPFHMLPTELCLRILRTVPIQSILALASTCRSLRSLFGSSEFLNRVVREAILERRGPLRWVLPVATLPGEVERANDAAQAWLRVGAGHPGTYDGGSSAFAHPSFPYLDFLRACYDSDSMRNRQRFWDISRQFEVLWRNYRTKGWERNIISAHLPAA
;
A
#
# COMPACT_ATOMS: atom_id res chain seq x y z
N MET A 1 23.52 1.84 -14.92
CA MET A 1 22.06 1.69 -14.75
C MET A 1 21.57 2.92 -14.01
N THR A 2 20.53 3.56 -14.50
CA THR A 2 19.79 4.59 -13.75
C THR A 2 19.10 3.91 -12.57
N GLN A 3 19.24 4.49 -11.38
CA GLN A 3 18.57 4.00 -10.19
C GLN A 3 17.13 4.52 -10.17
N ASP A 4 16.17 3.68 -9.83
CA ASP A 4 14.77 4.12 -9.74
C ASP A 4 14.58 5.05 -8.54
N ILE A 5 13.91 6.16 -8.77
CA ILE A 5 13.40 6.99 -7.68
C ILE A 5 12.03 6.44 -7.28
N LEU A 6 11.85 6.27 -5.99
CA LEU A 6 10.68 5.68 -5.38
C LEU A 6 9.67 6.74 -4.97
N CYS A 7 8.39 6.41 -5.09
CA CYS A 7 7.33 7.19 -4.48
C CYS A 7 7.53 7.27 -2.97
N VAL A 8 7.58 8.49 -2.42
CA VAL A 8 7.85 8.71 -0.99
C VAL A 8 6.80 8.08 -0.05
N ILE A 9 5.61 7.76 -0.57
CA ILE A 9 4.51 7.14 0.19
C ILE A 9 4.49 5.62 0.04
N SER A 10 4.67 5.09 -1.17
CA SER A 10 4.52 3.65 -1.41
C SER A 10 5.84 2.89 -1.45
N GLY A 11 6.96 3.57 -1.64
CA GLY A 11 8.25 2.95 -1.95
C GLY A 11 8.30 2.31 -3.34
N VAL A 12 7.21 2.37 -4.11
CA VAL A 12 7.11 1.78 -5.44
C VAL A 12 7.53 2.84 -6.47
N ARG A 13 8.33 2.46 -7.46
CA ARG A 13 8.70 3.33 -8.56
C ARG A 13 7.48 3.70 -9.43
N PRO A 14 7.58 4.73 -10.28
CA PRO A 14 6.60 4.96 -11.33
C PRO A 14 6.54 3.76 -12.28
N GLY A 15 5.34 3.44 -12.76
CA GLY A 15 5.14 2.23 -13.54
C GLY A 15 5.02 0.94 -12.71
N GLY A 16 5.20 0.97 -11.39
CA GLY A 16 4.84 -0.16 -10.52
C GLY A 16 5.96 -1.18 -10.30
N GLY A 17 5.56 -2.43 -10.07
CA GLY A 17 6.45 -3.50 -9.61
C GLY A 17 7.36 -4.11 -10.69
N PRO A 18 8.04 -5.21 -10.36
CA PRO A 18 8.99 -5.84 -11.27
C PRO A 18 8.33 -6.43 -12.50
N GLU A 19 8.99 -6.23 -13.63
CA GLU A 19 8.62 -6.70 -14.97
C GLU A 19 9.57 -7.82 -15.45
N HIS A 20 10.59 -8.19 -14.68
CA HIS A 20 11.58 -9.17 -15.13
C HIS A 20 12.02 -10.04 -13.95
N PHE A 21 12.12 -11.34 -14.15
CA PHE A 21 12.56 -12.24 -13.08
C PHE A 21 13.97 -11.89 -12.56
N SER A 22 14.88 -11.57 -13.49
CA SER A 22 16.27 -11.19 -13.24
C SER A 22 16.82 -10.40 -14.44
N PRO A 23 17.97 -9.73 -14.29
CA PRO A 23 18.71 -9.19 -15.43
C PRO A 23 19.03 -10.27 -16.47
N ALA A 24 19.11 -9.90 -17.75
CA ALA A 24 19.28 -10.83 -18.87
C ALA A 24 20.48 -11.79 -18.71
N GLY A 25 21.56 -11.36 -18.05
CA GLY A 25 22.75 -12.18 -17.79
C GLY A 25 22.67 -13.12 -16.58
N ALA A 26 21.80 -12.86 -15.60
CA ALA A 26 21.75 -13.61 -14.33
C ALA A 26 20.66 -14.70 -14.29
N LYS A 27 19.87 -14.81 -15.36
CA LYS A 27 18.63 -15.59 -15.39
C LYS A 27 18.82 -17.10 -15.24
N ALA A 28 19.85 -17.64 -15.90
CA ALA A 28 20.12 -19.07 -15.85
C ALA A 28 20.62 -19.50 -14.45
N GLU A 29 21.54 -18.72 -13.87
CA GLU A 29 22.12 -18.99 -12.55
C GLU A 29 21.03 -18.95 -11.46
N LEU A 30 20.21 -17.89 -11.44
CA LEU A 30 19.14 -17.75 -10.46
C LEU A 30 18.12 -18.90 -10.54
N ARG A 31 17.78 -19.35 -11.76
CA ARG A 31 16.86 -20.49 -11.96
C ARG A 31 17.44 -21.79 -11.40
N ILE A 32 18.73 -22.03 -11.60
CA ILE A 32 19.42 -23.22 -11.06
C ILE A 32 19.45 -23.17 -9.52
N GLU A 33 19.82 -22.02 -8.95
CA GLU A 33 19.85 -21.85 -7.49
C GLU A 33 18.46 -22.05 -6.86
N LEU A 34 17.43 -21.47 -7.46
CA LEU A 34 16.05 -21.67 -7.03
C LEU A 34 15.58 -23.11 -7.19
N ALA A 35 15.89 -23.76 -8.30
CA ALA A 35 15.52 -25.15 -8.54
C ALA A 35 16.12 -26.07 -7.46
N LYS A 36 17.39 -25.83 -7.12
CA LYS A 36 18.08 -26.54 -6.04
C LYS A 36 17.43 -26.30 -4.67
N GLU A 37 17.10 -25.05 -4.34
CA GLU A 37 16.42 -24.75 -3.06
C GLU A 37 15.01 -25.35 -3.00
N ILE A 38 14.24 -25.27 -4.08
CA ILE A 38 12.91 -25.87 -4.18
C ILE A 38 12.99 -27.39 -4.02
N SER A 39 13.93 -28.05 -4.70
CA SER A 39 14.16 -29.49 -4.59
C SER A 39 14.50 -29.89 -3.15
N HIS A 40 15.32 -29.09 -2.46
CA HIS A 40 15.66 -29.34 -1.06
C HIS A 40 14.47 -29.17 -0.10
N LEU A 41 13.57 -28.21 -0.37
CA LEU A 41 12.41 -27.93 0.48
C LEU A 41 11.18 -28.78 0.15
N SER A 42 11.15 -29.42 -1.02
CA SER A 42 10.02 -30.19 -1.52
C SER A 42 9.75 -31.42 -0.64
N THR A 43 8.47 -31.67 -0.39
CA THR A 43 8.03 -32.86 0.35
C THR A 43 7.74 -34.05 -0.56
N THR A 44 7.66 -33.82 -1.87
CA THR A 44 7.31 -34.84 -2.87
C THR A 44 8.52 -35.55 -3.47
N GLY A 45 9.74 -35.16 -3.08
CA GLY A 45 10.97 -35.71 -3.64
C GLY A 45 11.31 -35.16 -5.02
N LEU A 46 10.82 -33.97 -5.36
CA LEU A 46 11.05 -33.30 -6.64
C LEU A 46 12.55 -33.16 -6.93
N LEU A 47 12.99 -33.65 -8.09
CA LEU A 47 14.39 -33.53 -8.50
C LEU A 47 14.73 -32.12 -8.96
N GLU A 48 16.00 -31.70 -8.79
CA GLU A 48 16.48 -30.37 -9.21
C GLU A 48 16.20 -30.08 -10.69
N ASN A 49 16.43 -31.06 -11.58
CA ASN A 49 16.16 -30.90 -13.02
C ASN A 49 14.67 -30.72 -13.34
N GLU A 50 13.79 -31.35 -12.56
CA GLU A 50 12.34 -31.20 -12.73
C GLU A 50 11.91 -29.81 -12.25
N ALA A 51 12.41 -29.36 -11.09
CA ALA A 51 12.18 -28.01 -10.61
C ALA A 51 12.67 -26.95 -11.61
N ALA A 52 13.86 -27.14 -12.19
CA ALA A 52 14.42 -26.26 -13.20
C ALA A 52 13.55 -26.20 -14.47
N ALA A 53 13.07 -27.34 -14.95
CA ALA A 53 12.14 -27.40 -16.09
C ALA A 53 10.83 -26.65 -15.79
N ILE A 54 10.26 -26.84 -14.60
CA ILE A 54 9.05 -26.13 -14.17
C ILE A 54 9.26 -24.60 -14.14
N LEU A 55 10.41 -24.15 -13.62
CA LEU A 55 10.77 -22.74 -13.59
C LEU A 55 11.10 -22.16 -14.97
N GLN A 56 11.58 -23.00 -15.90
CA GLN A 56 11.82 -22.62 -17.30
C GLN A 56 10.50 -22.36 -18.03
N ASP A 57 9.47 -23.15 -17.71
CA ASP A 57 8.12 -23.05 -18.28
C ASP A 57 7.30 -21.91 -17.68
N VAL A 58 7.75 -21.28 -16.59
CA VAL A 58 7.17 -20.01 -16.12
C VAL A 58 7.46 -18.99 -17.22
N PRO A 59 6.45 -18.55 -17.98
CA PRO A 59 6.70 -17.71 -19.13
C PRO A 59 7.33 -16.41 -18.69
N ASP A 60 8.09 -15.79 -19.59
CA ASP A 60 8.48 -14.39 -19.46
C ASP A 60 7.22 -13.51 -19.67
N PHE A 61 6.16 -13.74 -18.89
CA PHE A 61 4.86 -13.07 -18.99
C PHE A 61 4.96 -11.55 -18.84
N LEU A 62 6.11 -11.06 -18.39
CA LEU A 62 6.39 -9.66 -18.18
C LEU A 62 7.41 -9.09 -19.17
N SER A 63 8.03 -9.91 -20.03
CA SER A 63 8.84 -9.36 -21.11
C SER A 63 7.88 -8.64 -22.05
N ARG A 64 7.87 -7.31 -21.92
CA ARG A 64 7.37 -6.39 -22.92
C ARG A 64 7.83 -6.94 -24.27
N SER A 65 6.87 -7.25 -25.15
CA SER A 65 7.23 -7.55 -26.53
C SER A 65 7.85 -6.25 -27.06
N ASP A 66 9.18 -6.18 -27.13
CA ASP A 66 9.96 -5.07 -27.71
C ASP A 66 9.68 -4.88 -29.21
N ASN A 67 8.58 -5.43 -29.75
CA ASN A 67 8.12 -5.07 -31.08
C ASN A 67 7.60 -3.63 -31.05
N ASP A 68 8.51 -2.74 -31.47
CA ASP A 68 8.44 -1.29 -31.75
C ASP A 68 7.24 -0.82 -32.60
N SER A 69 6.00 -1.19 -32.27
CA SER A 69 4.83 -0.50 -32.82
C SER A 69 4.11 0.25 -31.71
N ASP A 70 4.40 1.55 -31.66
CA ASP A 70 4.01 2.60 -30.72
C ASP A 70 2.56 2.66 -30.18
N ASN A 71 1.64 1.75 -30.51
CA ASN A 71 0.23 2.13 -30.48
C ASN A 71 -0.72 1.42 -29.53
N ASP A 72 -0.41 0.34 -28.81
CA ASP A 72 -1.34 -0.17 -27.80
C ASP A 72 -0.62 -0.95 -26.68
N PHE A 73 -0.03 -0.22 -25.74
CA PHE A 73 0.57 -0.80 -24.53
C PHE A 73 -0.50 -1.15 -23.49
N GLU A 74 -1.35 -2.12 -23.79
CA GLU A 74 -2.15 -2.76 -22.74
C GLU A 74 -1.25 -3.75 -22.01
N ILE A 75 -0.42 -3.21 -21.09
CA ILE A 75 0.41 -4.03 -20.22
C ILE A 75 -0.55 -4.93 -19.45
N SER A 76 -0.58 -6.22 -19.80
CA SER A 76 -1.23 -7.26 -19.01
C SER A 76 -0.42 -7.45 -17.73
N ARG A 77 -0.44 -6.43 -16.86
CA ARG A 77 0.22 -6.51 -15.57
C ARG A 77 -0.53 -7.57 -14.78
N PRO A 78 0.14 -8.62 -14.29
CA PRO A 78 -0.49 -9.61 -13.41
C PRO A 78 -1.04 -8.99 -12.11
N LEU A 79 -0.71 -7.72 -11.86
CA LEU A 79 -1.18 -6.90 -10.74
C LEU A 79 -2.35 -5.96 -11.12
N GLY A 80 -2.81 -6.01 -12.37
CA GLY A 80 -3.89 -5.22 -12.95
C GLY A 80 -3.48 -3.81 -13.38
N ASN A 81 -4.08 -3.29 -14.46
CA ASN A 81 -4.00 -1.87 -14.79
C ASN A 81 -4.79 -1.06 -13.76
N TRP A 82 -4.08 -0.33 -12.91
CA TRP A 82 -4.67 0.65 -12.01
C TRP A 82 -4.25 2.02 -12.44
N ILE A 83 -5.21 2.81 -12.91
CA ILE A 83 -4.93 4.16 -13.36
C ILE A 83 -4.20 4.97 -12.28
N HIS A 84 -4.53 4.76 -11.00
CA HIS A 84 -3.91 5.47 -9.88
C HIS A 84 -2.50 5.00 -9.49
N PHE A 85 -1.98 3.90 -10.07
CA PHE A 85 -0.54 3.58 -10.04
C PHE A 85 0.21 4.11 -11.27
N ASN A 86 -0.52 4.42 -12.35
CA ASN A 86 0.06 4.98 -13.57
C ASN A 86 0.05 6.51 -13.55
N THR A 87 -0.82 7.12 -12.74
CA THR A 87 -0.84 8.56 -12.50
C THR A 87 0.11 8.93 -11.36
N CYS A 88 1.13 9.73 -11.69
CA CYS A 88 2.04 10.32 -10.73
C CYS A 88 1.64 11.77 -10.45
N ILE A 89 1.82 12.21 -9.20
CA ILE A 89 1.59 13.58 -8.75
C ILE A 89 2.91 14.13 -8.25
N ALA A 90 3.37 15.22 -8.85
CA ALA A 90 4.44 16.03 -8.30
C ALA A 90 3.87 16.99 -7.25
N ILE A 91 4.53 17.06 -6.10
CA ILE A 91 4.20 17.96 -4.99
C ILE A 91 5.40 18.84 -4.73
N GLY A 92 5.20 20.15 -4.85
CA GLY A 92 6.25 21.10 -4.51
C GLY A 92 5.97 22.50 -5.01
N THR A 93 7.02 23.31 -5.09
CA THR A 93 6.95 24.69 -5.57
C THR A 93 7.47 24.73 -6.99
N PHE A 94 6.65 25.25 -7.90
CA PHE A 94 6.96 25.30 -9.32
C PHE A 94 7.08 26.74 -9.78
N ASP A 95 8.15 27.06 -10.50
CA ASP A 95 8.31 28.35 -11.17
C ASP A 95 7.52 28.42 -12.49
N GLU A 96 7.65 29.53 -13.22
CA GLU A 96 7.00 29.75 -14.51
C GLU A 96 7.39 28.72 -15.58
N SER A 97 8.60 28.16 -15.49
CA SER A 97 9.06 27.08 -16.38
C SER A 97 8.58 25.70 -15.94
N GLY A 98 7.83 25.62 -14.84
CA GLY A 98 7.44 24.37 -14.22
C GLY A 98 8.60 23.65 -13.53
N GLY A 99 9.76 24.30 -13.37
CA GLY A 99 10.90 23.80 -12.62
C GLY A 99 10.72 23.99 -11.11
N ALA A 100 11.52 23.31 -10.31
CA ALA A 100 11.50 23.51 -8.86
C ALA A 100 12.08 24.88 -8.49
N PHE A 101 11.33 25.67 -7.74
CA PHE A 101 11.87 26.89 -7.14
C PHE A 101 12.90 26.51 -6.05
N VAL A 102 14.18 26.59 -6.39
CA VAL A 102 15.27 26.31 -5.44
C VAL A 102 16.10 27.58 -5.26
N ALA A 103 16.01 28.18 -4.07
CA ALA A 103 16.87 29.30 -3.73
C ALA A 103 18.33 28.82 -3.69
N ARG A 104 19.16 29.25 -4.65
CA ARG A 104 20.59 28.92 -4.70
C ARG A 104 21.43 30.12 -4.28
N ASN A 105 22.54 29.86 -3.60
CA ASN A 105 23.53 30.86 -3.28
C ASN A 105 24.17 31.32 -4.60
N PRO A 106 24.16 32.62 -4.94
CA PRO A 106 24.73 33.10 -6.20
C PRO A 106 26.23 32.82 -6.33
N CYS A 107 26.95 32.80 -5.21
CA CYS A 107 28.40 32.63 -5.18
C CYS A 107 28.82 31.16 -5.21
N THR A 108 28.09 30.27 -4.56
CA THR A 108 28.47 28.85 -4.43
C THR A 108 27.64 27.90 -5.30
N GLY A 109 26.50 28.36 -5.83
CA GLY A 109 25.53 27.51 -6.53
C GLY A 109 24.80 26.50 -5.63
N CYS A 110 25.17 26.43 -4.34
CA CYS A 110 24.57 25.53 -3.37
C CYS A 110 23.14 25.95 -3.07
N VAL A 111 22.26 24.98 -2.84
CA VAL A 111 20.90 25.23 -2.36
C VAL A 111 20.99 25.91 -0.99
N THR A 112 20.44 27.12 -0.89
CA THR A 112 20.41 27.90 0.35
C THR A 112 19.21 27.55 1.21
N GLY A 113 18.07 27.17 0.61
CA GLY A 113 16.89 26.80 1.38
C GLY A 113 15.88 26.02 0.58
N ILE A 114 15.13 25.18 1.30
CA ILE A 114 13.91 24.53 0.82
C ILE A 114 12.78 25.54 1.04
N PRO A 115 11.92 25.83 0.05
CA PRO A 115 10.75 26.67 0.25
C PRO A 115 9.84 26.17 1.39
N ARG A 116 9.04 27.09 1.94
CA ARG A 116 7.95 26.71 2.87
C ARG A 116 6.81 26.07 2.08
N GLY A 117 5.88 25.45 2.79
CA GLY A 117 4.70 24.79 2.23
C GLY A 117 3.67 25.77 1.66
N ARG A 118 3.80 27.08 1.95
CA ARG A 118 3.03 28.11 1.25
C ARG A 118 3.41 28.08 -0.24
N PHE A 119 2.40 28.13 -1.11
CA PHE A 119 2.56 28.02 -2.57
C PHE A 119 3.02 26.65 -3.07
N VAL A 120 2.99 25.61 -2.23
CA VAL A 120 3.08 24.24 -2.73
C VAL A 120 1.83 23.92 -3.54
N ASP A 121 2.06 23.41 -4.73
CA ASP A 121 1.05 22.98 -5.68
C ASP A 121 1.18 21.47 -5.93
N THR A 122 0.13 20.87 -6.48
CA THR A 122 0.09 19.47 -6.90
C THR A 122 -0.18 19.39 -8.39
N ARG A 123 0.73 18.77 -9.14
CA ARG A 123 0.63 18.64 -10.60
C ARG A 123 0.65 17.17 -10.99
N ALA A 124 -0.29 16.76 -11.82
CA ALA A 124 -0.20 15.44 -12.46
C ALA A 124 1.00 15.46 -13.43
N VAL A 125 1.85 14.44 -13.35
CA VAL A 125 3.08 14.34 -14.16
C VAL A 125 3.14 13.01 -14.89
N CYS A 126 3.77 13.01 -16.07
CA CYS A 126 3.93 11.84 -16.92
C CYS A 126 5.31 11.85 -17.60
N ASP A 127 5.55 10.85 -18.46
CA ASP A 127 6.80 10.63 -19.18
C ASP A 127 7.99 10.52 -18.22
N GLU A 128 8.01 9.37 -17.54
CA GLU A 128 8.94 9.08 -16.47
C GLU A 128 10.20 8.40 -17.00
N SER A 129 11.35 8.88 -16.51
CA SER A 129 12.64 8.22 -16.66
C SER A 129 13.28 8.05 -15.29
N ALA A 130 13.14 6.86 -14.70
CA ALA A 130 13.64 6.51 -13.38
C ALA A 130 13.19 7.49 -12.26
N GLY A 131 11.93 7.93 -12.32
CA GLY A 131 11.29 8.89 -11.43
C GLY A 131 11.65 10.36 -11.66
N ARG A 132 12.36 10.66 -12.75
CA ARG A 132 12.41 12.01 -13.32
C ARG A 132 11.21 12.21 -14.24
N PHE A 133 10.45 13.26 -13.98
CA PHE A 133 9.31 13.63 -14.83
C PHE A 133 9.67 14.86 -15.64
N ILE A 134 9.50 14.75 -16.95
CA ILE A 134 9.76 15.86 -17.88
C ILE A 134 8.48 16.51 -18.41
N ARG A 135 7.30 15.97 -18.06
CA ARG A 135 5.98 16.49 -18.50
C ARG A 135 4.98 16.64 -17.36
N VAL A 136 4.26 17.76 -17.34
CA VAL A 136 3.07 18.01 -16.51
C VAL A 136 1.84 17.88 -17.38
N VAL A 137 0.85 17.13 -16.91
CA VAL A 137 -0.48 17.04 -17.50
C VAL A 137 -1.26 18.32 -17.22
N VAL A 138 -1.82 18.91 -18.27
CA VAL A 138 -2.61 20.15 -18.18
C VAL A 138 -4.05 19.91 -18.64
N GLY A 139 -4.97 20.71 -18.10
CA GLY A 139 -6.40 20.61 -18.41
C GLY A 139 -6.72 20.96 -19.86
N PRO A 140 -7.89 20.52 -20.37
CA PRO A 140 -8.35 20.84 -21.72
C PRO A 140 -8.50 22.35 -21.94
N ASP A 141 -8.82 23.10 -20.89
CA ASP A 141 -9.09 24.54 -20.93
C ASP A 141 -7.85 25.42 -20.69
N ASP A 142 -6.65 24.84 -20.61
CA ASP A 142 -5.42 25.61 -20.44
C ASP A 142 -5.20 26.50 -21.68
N PRO A 143 -5.16 27.84 -21.52
CA PRO A 143 -5.15 28.78 -22.63
C PRO A 143 -3.81 28.91 -23.35
N GLU A 144 -2.74 28.29 -22.85
CA GLU A 144 -1.41 28.41 -23.48
C GLU A 144 -1.31 27.61 -24.78
N SER A 145 -0.62 28.18 -25.77
CA SER A 145 -0.59 27.73 -27.18
C SER A 145 0.31 26.53 -27.45
N ASP A 146 1.18 26.16 -26.51
CA ASP A 146 2.27 25.18 -26.75
C ASP A 146 1.92 23.83 -26.15
N LEU A 147 0.72 23.35 -26.46
CA LEU A 147 0.19 22.09 -25.97
C LEU A 147 0.54 20.96 -26.93
N PHE A 148 1.35 20.03 -26.45
CA PHE A 148 1.62 18.80 -27.17
C PHE A 148 0.55 17.76 -26.79
N TYR A 149 0.07 17.03 -27.79
CA TYR A 149 -0.78 15.86 -27.58
C TYR A 149 0.11 14.63 -27.62
N ASP A 150 0.06 13.85 -26.54
CA ASP A 150 0.38 12.43 -26.64
C ASP A 150 -0.65 11.79 -27.58
N GLY A 151 -0.21 11.27 -28.73
CA GLY A 151 -1.07 10.64 -29.74
C GLY A 151 -1.78 9.37 -29.25
N VAL A 152 -1.43 8.85 -28.08
CA VAL A 152 -1.94 7.63 -27.45
C VAL A 152 -2.93 7.95 -26.34
N THR A 153 -2.59 8.85 -25.42
CA THR A 153 -3.49 9.18 -24.28
C THR A 153 -4.40 10.38 -24.53
N HIS A 154 -4.15 11.14 -25.61
CA HIS A 154 -4.81 12.44 -25.88
C HIS A 154 -4.72 13.45 -24.73
N VAL A 155 -3.79 13.24 -23.80
CA VAL A 155 -3.56 14.14 -22.68
C VAL A 155 -2.67 15.29 -23.15
N LYS A 156 -3.12 16.52 -22.86
CA LYS A 156 -2.32 17.72 -23.06
C LYS A 156 -1.23 17.80 -21.99
N TRP A 157 -0.02 18.16 -22.40
CA TRP A 157 1.08 18.34 -21.46
C TRP A 157 1.97 19.54 -21.79
N LYS A 158 2.73 19.98 -20.78
CA LYS A 158 3.80 20.98 -20.88
C LYS A 158 5.08 20.45 -20.24
N THR A 159 6.24 20.93 -20.69
CA THR A 159 7.53 20.51 -20.13
C THR A 159 7.67 20.95 -18.68
N THR A 160 8.27 20.11 -17.84
CA THR A 160 8.63 20.41 -16.44
C THR A 160 10.01 19.83 -16.14
N ASP A 161 10.68 20.34 -15.12
CA ASP A 161 11.86 19.68 -14.54
C ASP A 161 11.56 19.23 -13.11
N CYS A 162 10.66 18.25 -12.99
CA CYS A 162 10.36 17.60 -11.72
C CYS A 162 11.32 16.42 -11.54
N ASN A 163 12.54 16.74 -11.13
CA ASN A 163 13.59 15.78 -10.80
C ASN A 163 13.88 15.81 -9.30
N PRO A 164 13.52 14.79 -8.50
CA PRO A 164 13.78 14.80 -7.06
C PRO A 164 15.27 14.60 -6.68
N LEU A 165 16.16 14.37 -7.66
CA LEU A 165 17.61 14.28 -7.42
C LEU A 165 18.25 15.67 -7.22
N GLY A 166 19.47 15.68 -6.68
CA GLY A 166 20.33 16.87 -6.66
C GLY A 166 19.84 18.01 -5.76
N GLY A 167 19.19 17.67 -4.65
CA GLY A 167 18.69 18.65 -3.67
C GLY A 167 17.42 19.37 -4.09
N ASN A 168 16.70 18.87 -5.10
CA ASN A 168 15.38 19.38 -5.47
C ASN A 168 14.35 19.02 -4.38
N PRO A 169 13.65 20.02 -3.82
CA PRO A 169 12.69 19.77 -2.74
C PRO A 169 11.36 19.21 -3.26
N ASN A 170 11.09 19.27 -4.56
CA ASN A 170 9.90 18.67 -5.13
C ASN A 170 9.98 17.14 -4.97
N VAL A 171 8.83 16.56 -4.65
CA VAL A 171 8.68 15.12 -4.48
C VAL A 171 7.64 14.65 -5.47
N PHE A 172 7.69 13.39 -5.87
CA PHE A 172 6.56 12.77 -6.54
C PHE A 172 5.95 11.69 -5.65
N VAL A 173 4.67 11.45 -5.88
CA VAL A 173 3.90 10.37 -5.28
C VAL A 173 3.05 9.70 -6.34
N LEU A 174 2.71 8.44 -6.14
CA LEU A 174 1.66 7.77 -6.90
C LEU A 174 0.30 8.27 -6.38
N GLU A 175 -0.63 8.59 -7.28
CA GLU A 175 -1.92 9.17 -6.89
C GLU A 175 -2.67 8.27 -5.90
N GLY A 176 -2.75 6.97 -6.19
CA GLY A 176 -3.49 6.02 -5.37
C GLY A 176 -3.03 6.01 -3.91
N PRO A 177 -1.73 5.71 -3.65
CA PRO A 177 -1.14 5.82 -2.33
C PRO A 177 -1.33 7.18 -1.66
N PHE A 178 -1.26 8.29 -2.42
CA PHE A 178 -1.53 9.63 -1.89
C PHE A 178 -2.97 9.79 -1.40
N ARG A 179 -3.97 9.31 -2.15
CA ARG A 179 -5.39 9.34 -1.74
C ARG A 179 -5.67 8.47 -0.52
N TYR A 180 -5.00 7.32 -0.40
CA TYR A 180 -5.06 6.50 0.81
C TYR A 180 -4.47 7.21 2.02
N LEU A 181 -3.29 7.82 1.86
CA LEU A 181 -2.65 8.59 2.91
C LEU A 181 -3.55 9.75 3.38
N GLU A 182 -4.14 10.49 2.43
CA GLU A 182 -5.08 11.57 2.70
C GLU A 182 -6.32 11.11 3.49
N ALA A 183 -6.88 9.95 3.14
CA ALA A 183 -8.05 9.39 3.81
C ALA A 183 -7.77 8.83 5.22
N TRP A 184 -6.57 8.29 5.44
CA TRP A 184 -6.25 7.56 6.66
C TRP A 184 -5.56 8.39 7.73
N VAL A 185 -4.85 9.46 7.36
CA VAL A 185 -4.27 10.39 8.34
C VAL A 185 -5.38 11.23 8.98
N ASP A 186 -5.66 11.00 10.26
CA ASP A 186 -6.71 11.72 11.01
C ASP A 186 -6.25 13.14 11.40
N ARG A 187 -6.22 14.07 10.43
CA ARG A 187 -5.73 15.44 10.63
C ARG A 187 -6.45 16.21 11.73
N ALA A 188 -7.73 15.89 11.96
CA ALA A 188 -8.55 16.49 13.02
C ALA A 188 -8.10 16.08 14.43
N SER A 189 -7.34 14.99 14.55
CA SER A 189 -6.78 14.51 15.82
C SER A 189 -5.38 15.03 16.13
N LEU A 190 -4.72 15.60 15.13
CA LEU A 190 -3.36 16.10 15.28
C LEU A 190 -3.38 17.42 16.07
N PRO A 191 -2.30 17.73 16.82
CA PRO A 191 -2.13 19.04 17.42
C PRO A 191 -2.31 20.17 16.41
N GLU A 192 -2.69 21.35 16.87
CA GLU A 192 -2.85 22.49 15.98
C GLU A 192 -1.49 23.07 15.59
N ARG A 193 -1.31 23.34 14.29
CA ARG A 193 -0.07 23.91 13.73
C ARG A 193 0.34 25.22 14.42
N ARG A 194 -0.63 26.10 14.71
CA ARG A 194 -0.41 27.44 15.27
C ARG A 194 0.41 27.46 16.56
N ALA A 195 0.42 26.38 17.32
CA ALA A 195 1.18 26.28 18.57
C ALA A 195 2.70 26.31 18.35
N VAL A 196 3.15 25.80 17.19
CA VAL A 196 4.58 25.67 16.87
C VAL A 196 5.02 26.64 15.79
N PHE A 197 4.09 27.10 14.95
CA PHE A 197 4.36 28.07 13.89
C PHE A 197 3.54 29.36 14.11
N PRO A 198 3.86 30.18 15.13
CA PRO A 198 3.09 31.37 15.46
C PRO A 198 3.13 32.43 14.35
N GLU A 199 4.23 32.49 13.59
CA GLU A 199 4.41 33.43 12.47
C GLU A 199 3.77 32.94 11.15
N ASP A 200 3.23 31.73 11.14
CA ASP A 200 2.55 31.12 9.98
C ASP A 200 1.39 30.22 10.44
N PRO A 201 0.39 30.78 11.13
CA PRO A 201 -0.59 30.02 11.90
C PRO A 201 -1.65 29.35 11.04
N ASP A 202 -1.85 29.82 9.80
CA ASP A 202 -2.90 29.34 8.92
C ASP A 202 -2.71 27.85 8.59
N PRO A 203 -3.79 27.07 8.40
CA PRO A 203 -3.64 25.68 7.99
C PRO A 203 -2.99 25.59 6.61
N LEU A 204 -2.16 24.56 6.42
CA LEU A 204 -1.66 24.16 5.10
C LEU A 204 -2.63 23.16 4.45
N SER A 205 -2.60 23.09 3.12
CA SER A 205 -3.21 21.97 2.39
C SER A 205 -2.53 20.64 2.80
N PHE A 206 -3.17 19.51 2.50
CA PHE A 206 -2.60 18.20 2.80
C PHE A 206 -1.22 18.02 2.15
N ALA A 207 -1.13 18.35 0.85
CA ALA A 207 0.08 18.22 0.05
C ALA A 207 1.18 19.18 0.52
N ALA A 208 0.85 20.43 0.85
CA ALA A 208 1.80 21.40 1.39
C ALA A 208 2.42 20.95 2.71
N GLU A 209 1.61 20.36 3.59
CA GLU A 209 2.10 19.84 4.86
C GLU A 209 2.96 18.59 4.66
N LEU A 210 2.56 17.68 3.76
CA LEU A 210 3.38 16.52 3.37
C LEU A 210 4.73 16.96 2.81
N TYR A 211 4.75 17.97 1.93
CA TYR A 211 5.97 18.53 1.35
C TYR A 211 6.94 19.03 2.44
N GLU A 212 6.44 19.81 3.41
CA GLU A 212 7.28 20.28 4.51
C GLU A 212 7.76 19.10 5.38
N ILE A 213 6.89 18.14 5.70
CA ILE A 213 7.25 16.96 6.48
C ILE A 213 8.35 16.15 5.79
N VAL A 214 8.31 16.00 4.47
CA VAL A 214 9.35 15.26 3.73
C VAL A 214 10.69 16.00 3.75
N ASN A 215 10.66 17.31 3.58
CA ASN A 215 11.86 18.12 3.34
C ASN A 215 12.54 18.65 4.62
N THR A 216 11.86 18.69 5.76
CA THR A 216 12.34 19.41 6.96
C THR A 216 12.83 18.51 8.09
N ARG A 217 13.00 17.21 7.81
CA ARG A 217 13.38 16.18 8.78
C ARG A 217 14.86 16.22 9.13
N ALA A 218 15.20 15.79 10.34
CA ALA A 218 16.57 15.63 10.80
C ALA A 218 17.35 14.61 9.97
N GLN A 219 16.68 13.60 9.43
CA GLN A 219 17.21 12.67 8.43
C GLN A 219 16.50 12.96 7.10
N PRO A 220 17.21 13.50 6.09
CA PRO A 220 16.59 13.93 4.85
C PRO A 220 16.18 12.70 4.05
N ARG A 221 15.32 12.91 3.05
CA ARG A 221 15.07 11.93 2.00
C ARG A 221 16.40 11.46 1.41
N ASN A 222 16.51 10.15 1.15
CA ASN A 222 17.66 9.60 0.46
C ASN A 222 17.73 10.20 -0.96
N GLU A 223 18.87 10.82 -1.30
CA GLU A 223 19.05 11.49 -2.60
C GLU A 223 19.15 10.51 -3.76
N TYR A 224 19.44 9.23 -3.50
CA TYR A 224 19.65 8.22 -4.54
C TYR A 224 18.35 7.55 -5.00
N ASP A 225 17.48 7.16 -4.06
CA ASP A 225 16.25 6.43 -4.34
C ASP A 225 14.98 7.18 -3.92
N GLY A 226 15.09 8.35 -3.30
CA GLY A 226 13.92 9.11 -2.83
C GLY A 226 13.22 8.53 -1.60
N SER A 227 13.72 7.46 -0.99
CA SER A 227 13.13 6.86 0.22
C SER A 227 13.24 7.80 1.42
N LEU A 228 12.27 7.71 2.34
CA LEU A 228 12.28 8.46 3.59
C LEU A 228 12.83 7.61 4.73
N PRO A 229 13.93 8.02 5.39
CA PRO A 229 14.45 7.29 6.54
C PRO A 229 13.41 7.13 7.64
N GLY A 230 13.35 5.95 8.26
CA GLY A 230 12.41 5.64 9.33
C GLY A 230 10.96 5.38 8.89
N ILE A 231 10.69 5.30 7.59
CA ILE A 231 9.49 4.66 7.05
C ILE A 231 9.85 3.23 6.65
N ASP A 232 9.10 2.26 7.15
CA ASP A 232 9.11 0.87 6.70
C ASP A 232 8.10 0.72 5.54
N TYR A 233 8.63 0.59 4.33
CA TYR A 233 7.90 0.35 3.09
C TYR A 233 7.57 -1.13 2.87
N GLY A 234 7.73 -1.99 3.87
CA GLY A 234 7.42 -3.42 3.81
C GLY A 234 8.57 -4.28 3.28
N GLY A 235 9.79 -3.73 3.21
CA GLY A 235 10.98 -4.40 2.68
C GLY A 235 11.26 -4.12 1.21
N ILE A 236 10.49 -3.24 0.56
CA ILE A 236 10.77 -2.74 -0.79
C ILE A 236 12.16 -2.09 -0.88
N GLU A 237 12.62 -1.46 0.20
CA GLU A 237 13.92 -0.80 0.27
C GLU A 237 15.08 -1.77 -0.03
N LYS A 238 14.88 -3.06 0.24
CA LYS A 238 15.86 -4.12 -0.07
C LYS A 238 15.94 -4.43 -1.56
N THR A 239 14.94 -4.02 -2.34
CA THR A 239 14.88 -4.22 -3.79
C THR A 239 15.38 -3.00 -4.56
N CYS A 240 15.96 -2.01 -3.87
CA CYS A 240 16.35 -0.73 -4.45
C CYS A 240 17.82 -0.66 -4.89
N GLU A 241 18.56 -1.78 -4.81
CA GLU A 241 19.90 -1.90 -5.39
C GLU A 241 19.82 -1.92 -6.93
N GLY A 242 19.62 -0.74 -7.52
CA GLY A 242 19.47 -0.55 -8.95
C GLY A 242 18.03 -0.20 -9.32
N THR A 243 17.27 -1.18 -9.77
CA THR A 243 15.90 -0.97 -10.28
C THR A 243 14.92 -2.00 -9.74
N GLN A 244 13.68 -1.55 -9.52
CA GLN A 244 12.54 -2.41 -9.20
C GLN A 244 12.01 -3.15 -10.42
N ASP A 245 12.69 -3.11 -11.58
CA ASP A 245 12.41 -3.97 -12.74
C ASP A 245 12.50 -5.46 -12.39
N PHE A 246 13.32 -5.84 -11.40
CA PHE A 246 13.67 -7.24 -11.16
C PHE A 246 13.10 -7.83 -9.87
N PHE A 247 12.65 -9.09 -9.91
CA PHE A 247 12.24 -9.85 -8.71
C PHE A 247 13.45 -10.17 -7.81
N GLN A 248 14.60 -10.48 -8.42
CA GLN A 248 15.78 -11.08 -7.80
C GLN A 248 16.23 -10.51 -6.42
N PRO A 249 16.26 -9.20 -6.15
CA PRO A 249 16.81 -8.73 -4.87
C PRO A 249 15.88 -9.00 -3.67
N ALA A 250 14.65 -9.45 -3.92
CA ALA A 250 13.60 -9.55 -2.90
C ALA A 250 13.38 -10.97 -2.34
N LEU A 251 14.02 -11.98 -2.92
CA LEU A 251 13.82 -13.38 -2.54
C LEU A 251 14.25 -13.61 -1.10
N LYS A 252 13.33 -14.07 -0.26
CA LYS A 252 13.66 -14.52 1.10
C LYS A 252 13.93 -16.03 1.14
N ARG A 253 12.95 -16.82 0.69
CA ARG A 253 12.97 -18.29 0.54
C ARG A 253 11.81 -18.70 -0.38
N PRO A 254 11.92 -19.72 -1.26
CA PRO A 254 10.89 -20.13 -2.21
C PRO A 254 9.83 -21.06 -1.57
N LYS A 255 9.35 -20.72 -0.36
CA LYS A 255 8.43 -21.59 0.42
C LYS A 255 7.08 -21.75 -0.29
N HIS A 256 6.54 -20.67 -0.82
CA HIS A 256 5.23 -20.66 -1.47
C HIS A 256 5.30 -21.35 -2.83
N MET A 257 6.37 -21.11 -3.58
CA MET A 257 6.68 -21.78 -4.84
C MET A 257 6.80 -23.29 -4.64
N THR A 258 7.61 -23.74 -3.67
CA THR A 258 7.73 -25.17 -3.34
C THR A 258 6.37 -25.79 -3.03
N ARG A 259 5.56 -25.15 -2.17
CA ARG A 259 4.22 -25.67 -1.82
C ARG A 259 3.28 -25.72 -3.04
N ALA A 260 3.32 -24.70 -3.90
CA ALA A 260 2.50 -24.67 -5.11
C ALA A 260 2.92 -25.78 -6.08
N ILE A 261 4.23 -25.97 -6.27
CA ILE A 261 4.79 -27.02 -7.12
C ILE A 261 4.45 -28.42 -6.59
N ASP A 262 4.58 -28.64 -5.29
CA ASP A 262 4.19 -29.91 -4.64
C ASP A 262 2.69 -30.20 -4.84
N ASN A 263 1.85 -29.16 -4.92
CA ASN A 263 0.41 -29.27 -5.22
C ASN A 263 0.10 -29.38 -6.73
N GLY A 264 1.11 -29.51 -7.60
CA GLY A 264 0.92 -29.68 -9.03
C GLY A 264 0.70 -28.38 -9.82
N VAL A 265 0.88 -27.20 -9.22
CA VAL A 265 0.78 -25.90 -9.92
C VAL A 265 1.99 -25.69 -10.83
N ARG A 266 1.78 -25.23 -12.07
CA ARG A 266 2.82 -25.10 -13.11
C ARG A 266 2.59 -23.85 -13.96
N GLY A 267 3.59 -23.47 -14.77
CA GLY A 267 3.49 -22.39 -15.75
C GLY A 267 3.09 -21.04 -15.12
N GLY A 268 2.17 -20.32 -15.77
CA GLY A 268 1.68 -19.02 -15.31
C GLY A 268 0.98 -19.04 -13.94
N ASP A 269 0.39 -20.18 -13.57
CA ASP A 269 -0.34 -20.31 -12.30
C ASP A 269 0.58 -20.28 -11.07
N LEU A 270 1.91 -20.41 -11.26
CA LEU A 270 2.90 -20.24 -10.19
C LEU A 270 3.12 -18.78 -9.80
N LEU A 271 2.64 -17.83 -10.59
CA LEU A 271 2.93 -16.42 -10.40
C LEU A 271 2.50 -15.85 -9.03
N PRO A 272 1.33 -16.20 -8.45
CA PRO A 272 0.98 -15.79 -7.09
C PRO A 272 1.97 -16.30 -6.04
N ALA A 273 2.50 -17.52 -6.23
CA ALA A 273 3.49 -18.09 -5.32
C ALA A 273 4.85 -17.38 -5.44
N ILE A 274 5.28 -17.11 -6.68
CA ILE A 274 6.50 -16.35 -6.99
C ILE A 274 6.40 -14.95 -6.37
N THR A 275 5.36 -14.19 -6.69
CA THR A 275 5.16 -12.83 -6.15
C THR A 275 5.13 -12.80 -4.62
N ARG A 276 4.68 -13.87 -3.96
CA ARG A 276 4.71 -13.97 -2.49
C ARG A 276 6.11 -14.22 -1.94
N ASP A 277 6.86 -15.16 -2.51
CA ASP A 277 8.23 -15.49 -2.06
C ASP A 277 9.24 -14.36 -2.30
N PHE A 278 9.02 -13.59 -3.37
CA PHE A 278 9.76 -12.38 -3.69
C PHE A 278 9.15 -11.11 -3.06
N GLY A 279 8.05 -11.19 -2.31
CA GLY A 279 7.44 -10.01 -1.70
C GLY A 279 6.82 -9.00 -2.68
N CYS A 280 6.71 -9.30 -3.97
CA CYS A 280 6.16 -8.40 -5.00
C CYS A 280 4.65 -8.14 -4.86
N TRP A 281 3.95 -8.86 -3.97
CA TRP A 281 2.57 -8.53 -3.58
C TRP A 281 2.40 -7.06 -3.15
N MET A 282 3.48 -6.41 -2.69
CA MET A 282 3.52 -4.99 -2.33
C MET A 282 3.27 -4.04 -3.51
N CYS A 283 3.30 -4.53 -4.74
CA CYS A 283 3.00 -3.77 -5.96
C CYS A 283 1.56 -4.01 -6.46
N ALA A 284 0.79 -4.87 -5.80
CA ALA A 284 -0.57 -5.22 -6.21
C ALA A 284 -1.55 -4.05 -6.04
N ARG A 285 -2.58 -3.96 -6.87
CA ARG A 285 -3.70 -3.04 -6.65
C ARG A 285 -4.30 -3.20 -5.26
N PRO A 286 -4.49 -2.14 -4.45
CA PRO A 286 -5.06 -2.24 -3.09
C PRO A 286 -6.61 -2.18 -3.05
N ASP A 287 -7.28 -2.18 -4.20
CA ASP A 287 -8.72 -2.00 -4.34
C ASP A 287 -9.45 -3.22 -4.94
N ILE A 288 -8.81 -4.40 -4.94
CA ILE A 288 -9.40 -5.66 -5.37
C ILE A 288 -9.88 -6.42 -4.13
N TRP A 289 -11.18 -6.40 -3.94
CA TRP A 289 -11.84 -6.98 -2.77
C TRP A 289 -12.00 -8.49 -2.92
N PRO A 290 -11.72 -9.28 -1.86
CA PRO A 290 -11.88 -10.72 -1.92
C PRO A 290 -13.36 -11.08 -2.12
N GLN A 291 -13.61 -12.05 -2.98
CA GLN A 291 -14.95 -12.61 -3.17
C GLN A 291 -15.18 -13.77 -2.19
N PRO A 292 -16.42 -14.00 -1.73
CA PRO A 292 -16.71 -15.18 -0.93
C PRO A 292 -16.46 -16.44 -1.75
N PRO A 293 -16.02 -17.54 -1.12
CA PRO A 293 -15.93 -18.83 -1.81
C PRO A 293 -17.33 -19.31 -2.22
N ASP A 294 -17.44 -20.06 -3.33
CA ASP A 294 -18.70 -20.61 -3.85
C ASP A 294 -19.47 -21.41 -2.79
N THR A 295 -18.73 -22.05 -1.88
CA THR A 295 -19.26 -22.62 -0.66
C THR A 295 -18.38 -22.13 0.48
N ILE A 296 -18.96 -21.39 1.44
CA ILE A 296 -18.29 -21.21 2.73
C ILE A 296 -18.30 -22.59 3.38
N PRO A 297 -17.12 -23.21 3.62
CA PRO A 297 -17.10 -24.48 4.29
C PRO A 297 -17.76 -24.27 5.66
N ALA A 298 -18.85 -24.98 5.93
CA ALA A 298 -19.45 -25.05 7.27
C ALA A 298 -18.41 -25.47 8.35
N ALA A 299 -17.28 -25.99 7.89
CA ALA A 299 -16.21 -26.63 8.64
C ALA A 299 -15.32 -25.71 9.49
N VAL A 300 -15.31 -24.37 9.35
CA VAL A 300 -14.55 -23.52 10.32
C VAL A 300 -15.39 -23.12 11.53
N SER A 301 -16.71 -23.30 11.46
CA SER A 301 -17.62 -23.14 12.61
C SER A 301 -17.67 -24.38 13.51
N ALA A 302 -17.07 -25.52 13.11
CA ALA A 302 -17.43 -26.83 13.66
C ALA A 302 -16.32 -27.61 14.40
N GLN A 303 -15.12 -27.06 14.62
CA GLN A 303 -14.09 -27.76 15.39
C GLN A 303 -13.30 -26.84 16.33
N SER A 304 -14.00 -26.05 17.13
CA SER A 304 -13.49 -25.96 18.51
C SER A 304 -13.66 -27.37 19.08
N PRO A 305 -12.61 -28.02 19.62
CA PRO A 305 -12.80 -29.29 20.30
C PRO A 305 -13.90 -29.07 21.33
N SER A 306 -15.06 -29.68 21.08
CA SER A 306 -16.13 -29.75 22.05
C SER A 306 -15.58 -30.57 23.18
N PHE A 307 -14.94 -29.90 24.15
CA PHE A 307 -14.53 -30.54 25.38
C PHE A 307 -15.82 -31.01 26.04
N GLU A 308 -16.01 -32.33 26.07
CA GLU A 308 -17.13 -32.95 26.78
C GLU A 308 -17.20 -32.41 28.22
N SER A 309 -18.43 -32.19 28.61
CA SER A 309 -18.94 -31.47 29.77
C SER A 309 -18.37 -31.96 31.11
N ASP A 310 -17.46 -31.18 31.66
CA ASP A 310 -17.59 -30.72 33.04
C ASP A 310 -17.83 -29.22 32.92
N GLU A 311 -19.03 -28.71 33.27
CA GLU A 311 -19.33 -27.28 33.22
C GLU A 311 -18.27 -26.52 34.03
N PRO A 312 -17.35 -25.80 33.39
CA PRO A 312 -16.34 -25.08 34.14
C PRO A 312 -17.04 -23.92 34.85
N SER A 313 -16.74 -23.74 36.14
CA SER A 313 -17.33 -22.68 36.97
C SER A 313 -17.30 -21.33 36.23
N PRO A 314 -18.45 -20.62 36.12
CA PRO A 314 -18.54 -19.39 35.36
C PRO A 314 -17.54 -18.36 35.91
N THR A 315 -16.71 -17.81 35.02
CA THR A 315 -15.81 -16.73 35.39
C THR A 315 -16.58 -15.40 35.45
N PRO A 316 -16.05 -14.34 36.09
CA PRO A 316 -16.69 -13.02 36.10
C PRO A 316 -17.03 -12.49 34.70
N PHE A 317 -16.27 -12.89 33.67
CA PHE A 317 -16.54 -12.53 32.27
C PHE A 317 -17.84 -13.12 31.72
N HIS A 318 -18.29 -14.27 32.24
CA HIS A 318 -19.57 -14.87 31.85
C HIS A 318 -20.77 -14.11 32.44
N MET A 319 -20.55 -13.34 33.50
CA MET A 319 -21.59 -12.53 34.13
C MET A 319 -21.72 -11.14 33.49
N LEU A 320 -20.79 -10.77 32.60
CA LEU A 320 -20.83 -9.49 31.91
C LEU A 320 -21.68 -9.60 30.63
N PRO A 321 -22.54 -8.60 30.35
CA PRO A 321 -23.07 -8.40 29.01
C PRO A 321 -21.93 -8.39 27.97
N THR A 322 -22.14 -9.03 26.83
CA THR A 322 -21.14 -9.16 25.76
C THR A 322 -20.56 -7.79 25.38
N GLU A 323 -21.38 -6.75 25.38
CA GLU A 323 -21.01 -5.38 25.05
C GLU A 323 -20.02 -4.78 26.07
N LEU A 324 -20.19 -5.06 27.37
CA LEU A 324 -19.26 -4.64 28.42
C LEU A 324 -17.96 -5.44 28.33
N CYS A 325 -18.06 -6.74 28.10
CA CYS A 325 -16.90 -7.61 27.90
C CYS A 325 -16.05 -7.12 26.71
N LEU A 326 -16.68 -6.83 25.57
CA LEU A 326 -16.02 -6.26 24.39
C LEU A 326 -15.37 -4.91 24.71
N ARG A 327 -16.05 -4.01 25.43
CA ARG A 327 -15.48 -2.70 25.82
C ARG A 327 -14.25 -2.84 26.72
N ILE A 328 -14.28 -3.76 27.69
CA ILE A 328 -13.12 -4.04 28.54
C ILE A 328 -11.97 -4.58 27.67
N LEU A 329 -12.27 -5.55 26.81
CA LEU A 329 -11.26 -6.21 26.00
C LEU A 329 -10.66 -5.32 24.89
N ARG A 330 -11.35 -4.24 24.48
CA ARG A 330 -10.76 -3.21 23.60
C ARG A 330 -9.55 -2.51 24.19
N THR A 331 -9.45 -2.45 25.52
CA THR A 331 -8.34 -1.78 26.19
C THR A 331 -7.06 -2.63 26.25
N VAL A 332 -7.15 -3.90 25.83
CA VAL A 332 -6.01 -4.84 25.87
C VAL A 332 -5.62 -5.31 24.47
N PRO A 333 -4.32 -5.55 24.20
CA PRO A 333 -3.86 -6.13 22.94
C PRO A 333 -4.46 -7.52 22.69
N ILE A 334 -4.67 -7.90 21.43
CA ILE A 334 -5.24 -9.21 21.06
C ILE A 334 -4.43 -10.39 21.62
N GLN A 335 -3.10 -10.24 21.73
CA GLN A 335 -2.23 -11.25 22.35
C GLN A 335 -2.57 -11.49 23.82
N SER A 336 -2.98 -10.44 24.54
CA SER A 336 -3.44 -10.54 25.93
C SER A 336 -4.80 -11.22 26.02
N ILE A 337 -5.68 -11.00 25.04
CA ILE A 337 -6.97 -11.71 24.94
C ILE A 337 -6.74 -13.19 24.70
N LEU A 338 -5.84 -13.56 23.78
CA LEU A 338 -5.49 -14.96 23.50
C LEU A 338 -4.81 -15.61 24.71
N ALA A 339 -3.92 -14.88 25.41
CA ALA A 339 -3.33 -15.34 26.66
C ALA A 339 -4.42 -15.57 27.73
N LEU A 340 -5.37 -14.64 27.88
CA LEU A 340 -6.50 -14.77 28.80
C LEU A 340 -7.38 -15.97 28.44
N ALA A 341 -7.71 -16.15 27.16
CA ALA A 341 -8.43 -17.32 26.65
C ALA A 341 -7.68 -18.63 26.91
N SER A 342 -6.36 -18.60 27.02
CA SER A 342 -5.55 -19.78 27.32
C SER A 342 -5.62 -20.22 28.78
N THR A 343 -6.01 -19.33 29.70
CA THR A 343 -5.93 -19.56 31.17
C THR A 343 -6.90 -20.61 31.70
N CYS A 344 -8.11 -20.71 31.16
CA CYS A 344 -9.07 -21.74 31.54
C CYS A 344 -10.01 -22.12 30.39
N ARG A 345 -10.61 -23.32 30.46
CA ARG A 345 -11.50 -23.84 29.42
C ARG A 345 -12.73 -22.95 29.20
N SER A 346 -13.27 -22.38 30.29
CA SER A 346 -14.42 -21.47 30.27
C SER A 346 -14.14 -20.20 29.45
N LEU A 347 -13.02 -19.51 29.74
CA LEU A 347 -12.61 -18.33 28.97
C LEU A 347 -12.19 -18.67 27.54
N ARG A 348 -11.58 -19.85 27.33
CA ARG A 348 -11.29 -20.35 25.98
C ARG A 348 -12.56 -20.54 25.15
N SER A 349 -13.60 -21.10 25.76
CA SER A 349 -14.90 -21.30 25.11
C SER A 349 -15.57 -19.96 24.80
N LEU A 350 -15.60 -19.04 25.77
CA LEU A 350 -16.18 -17.71 25.59
C LEU A 350 -15.47 -16.92 24.48
N PHE A 351 -14.16 -16.75 24.58
CA PHE A 351 -13.37 -15.96 23.64
C PHE A 351 -13.03 -16.67 22.34
N GLY A 352 -13.14 -18.00 22.30
CA GLY A 352 -12.96 -18.81 21.11
C GLY A 352 -14.24 -18.98 20.29
N SER A 353 -15.41 -18.58 20.83
CA SER A 353 -16.66 -18.64 20.08
C SER A 353 -16.60 -17.76 18.84
N SER A 354 -17.05 -18.29 17.71
CA SER A 354 -17.03 -17.59 16.42
C SER A 354 -17.84 -16.29 16.48
N GLU A 355 -18.99 -16.29 17.17
CA GLU A 355 -19.81 -15.10 17.35
C GLU A 355 -19.07 -13.99 18.11
N PHE A 356 -18.41 -14.32 19.22
CA PHE A 356 -17.65 -13.35 20.00
C PHE A 356 -16.49 -12.77 19.19
N LEU A 357 -15.69 -13.64 18.56
CA LEU A 357 -14.57 -13.23 17.71
C LEU A 357 -15.05 -12.37 16.53
N ASN A 358 -16.20 -12.70 15.93
CA ASN A 358 -16.80 -11.91 14.85
C ASN A 358 -17.18 -10.51 15.32
N ARG A 359 -17.73 -10.38 16.53
CA ARG A 359 -18.00 -9.07 17.14
C ARG A 359 -16.72 -8.30 17.47
N VAL A 360 -15.67 -8.95 17.97
CA VAL A 360 -14.36 -8.30 18.22
C VAL A 360 -13.78 -7.73 16.92
N VAL A 361 -13.78 -8.53 15.84
CA VAL A 361 -13.27 -8.10 14.54
C VAL A 361 -14.12 -6.99 13.94
N ARG A 362 -15.46 -7.10 14.02
CA ARG A 362 -16.39 -6.04 13.62
C ARG A 362 -16.02 -4.70 14.23
N GLU A 363 -15.82 -4.66 15.54
CA GLU A 363 -15.50 -3.42 16.24
C GLU A 363 -14.11 -2.89 15.85
N ALA A 364 -13.12 -3.77 15.71
CA ALA A 364 -11.77 -3.40 15.28
C ALA A 364 -11.72 -2.84 13.84
N ILE A 365 -12.67 -3.22 12.98
CA ILE A 365 -12.83 -2.72 11.61
C ILE A 365 -13.61 -1.39 11.60
N LEU A 366 -14.75 -1.33 12.29
CA LEU A 366 -15.68 -0.19 12.25
C LEU A 366 -15.23 1.00 13.09
N GLU A 367 -14.38 0.79 14.09
CA GLU A 367 -13.86 1.87 14.92
C GLU A 367 -13.00 2.84 14.11
N ARG A 368 -13.21 4.15 14.29
CA ARG A 368 -12.49 5.21 13.57
C ARG A 368 -10.96 5.10 13.71
N ARG A 369 -10.45 4.58 14.81
CA ARG A 369 -9.01 4.32 15.01
C ARG A 369 -8.70 2.84 15.22
N GLY A 370 -9.61 1.99 14.74
CA GLY A 370 -9.46 0.55 14.83
C GLY A 370 -8.21 0.08 14.08
N PRO A 371 -7.49 -0.94 14.59
CA PRO A 371 -6.28 -1.46 13.96
C PRO A 371 -6.56 -2.14 12.62
N LEU A 372 -7.81 -2.51 12.35
CA LEU A 372 -8.25 -3.17 11.11
C LEU A 372 -9.06 -2.24 10.20
N ARG A 373 -9.01 -0.93 10.43
CA ARG A 373 -9.77 0.05 9.63
C ARG A 373 -9.40 0.04 8.15
N TRP A 374 -8.19 -0.44 7.82
CA TRP A 374 -7.76 -0.65 6.44
C TRP A 374 -8.65 -1.60 5.66
N VAL A 375 -9.49 -2.41 6.32
CA VAL A 375 -10.46 -3.30 5.68
C VAL A 375 -11.69 -2.55 5.15
N LEU A 376 -11.88 -1.28 5.50
CA LEU A 376 -12.97 -0.45 4.97
C LEU A 376 -12.54 0.35 3.74
N PRO A 377 -13.44 0.62 2.78
CA PRO A 377 -13.13 1.47 1.62
C PRO A 377 -12.83 2.91 2.02
N VAL A 378 -12.07 3.60 1.17
CA VAL A 378 -11.88 5.06 1.27
C VAL A 378 -12.68 5.78 0.20
N ALA A 379 -13.30 6.90 0.56
CA ALA A 379 -14.10 7.71 -0.37
C ALA A 379 -13.26 8.62 -1.27
N THR A 380 -11.96 8.77 -0.99
CA THR A 380 -11.03 9.61 -1.76
C THR A 380 -10.66 9.01 -3.11
N LEU A 381 -10.96 7.72 -3.32
CA LEU A 381 -10.68 7.02 -4.57
C LEU A 381 -11.99 6.73 -5.34
N PRO A 382 -12.11 7.20 -6.59
CA PRO A 382 -13.33 6.98 -7.38
C PRO A 382 -13.67 5.49 -7.57
N GLY A 383 -14.94 5.15 -7.31
CA GLY A 383 -15.47 3.81 -7.52
C GLY A 383 -15.08 2.77 -6.44
N GLU A 384 -14.21 3.12 -5.49
CA GLU A 384 -13.74 2.15 -4.48
C GLU A 384 -14.84 1.74 -3.51
N VAL A 385 -15.66 2.71 -3.07
CA VAL A 385 -16.76 2.47 -2.13
C VAL A 385 -17.79 1.52 -2.74
N GLU A 386 -18.10 1.70 -4.02
CA GLU A 386 -19.02 0.87 -4.79
C GLU A 386 -18.48 -0.55 -4.91
N ARG A 387 -17.24 -0.73 -5.38
CA ARG A 387 -16.59 -2.06 -5.49
C ARG A 387 -16.52 -2.79 -4.14
N ALA A 388 -16.22 -2.06 -3.07
CA ALA A 388 -16.16 -2.62 -1.73
C ALA A 388 -17.54 -3.04 -1.22
N ASN A 389 -18.56 -2.21 -1.44
CA ASN A 389 -19.93 -2.54 -1.07
C ASN A 389 -20.45 -3.73 -1.88
N ASP A 390 -20.13 -3.85 -3.16
CA ASP A 390 -20.51 -4.99 -3.99
C ASP A 390 -19.93 -6.31 -3.45
N ALA A 391 -18.63 -6.31 -3.14
CA ALA A 391 -17.98 -7.46 -2.51
C ALA A 391 -18.59 -7.76 -1.13
N ALA A 392 -18.81 -6.74 -0.30
CA ALA A 392 -19.40 -6.90 1.01
C ALA A 392 -20.85 -7.45 0.94
N GLN A 393 -21.63 -7.03 -0.04
CA GLN A 393 -22.96 -7.59 -0.30
C GLN A 393 -22.89 -9.06 -0.72
N ALA A 394 -21.90 -9.44 -1.54
CA ALA A 394 -21.67 -10.84 -1.89
C ALA A 394 -21.39 -11.67 -0.63
N TRP A 395 -20.48 -11.22 0.24
CA TRP A 395 -20.18 -11.88 1.51
C TRP A 395 -21.41 -11.98 2.44
N LEU A 396 -22.21 -10.92 2.51
CA LEU A 396 -23.40 -10.90 3.35
C LEU A 396 -24.44 -11.92 2.88
N ARG A 397 -24.63 -12.09 1.56
CA ARG A 397 -25.55 -13.09 0.99
C ARG A 397 -25.16 -14.51 1.35
N VAL A 398 -23.86 -14.83 1.33
CA VAL A 398 -23.39 -16.17 1.69
C VAL A 398 -23.47 -16.40 3.20
N GLY A 399 -23.18 -15.37 4.02
CA GLY A 399 -23.24 -15.47 5.48
C GLY A 399 -24.66 -15.52 6.07
N ALA A 400 -25.64 -14.85 5.47
CA ALA A 400 -27.01 -14.78 6.00
C ALA A 400 -27.83 -16.07 5.76
N GLY A 401 -27.36 -16.99 4.91
CA GLY A 401 -28.05 -18.23 4.57
C GLY A 401 -29.42 -18.04 3.88
N HIS A 402 -29.84 -16.80 3.64
CA HIS A 402 -31.12 -16.44 3.03
C HIS A 402 -30.92 -15.25 2.10
N PRO A 403 -31.50 -15.26 0.88
CA PRO A 403 -31.55 -14.12 -0.01
C PRO A 403 -32.60 -13.11 0.48
N GLY A 404 -32.38 -12.54 1.67
CA GLY A 404 -33.15 -11.40 2.14
C GLY A 404 -32.83 -10.19 1.28
N THR A 405 -33.85 -9.49 0.78
CA THR A 405 -33.70 -8.19 0.13
C THR A 405 -33.18 -7.20 1.16
N TYR A 406 -31.89 -6.87 1.06
CA TYR A 406 -31.25 -5.84 1.88
C TYR A 406 -31.78 -4.46 1.45
N ASP A 407 -32.32 -3.70 2.40
CA ASP A 407 -32.77 -2.33 2.16
C ASP A 407 -31.55 -1.42 1.98
N GLY A 408 -31.36 -0.88 0.78
CA GLY A 408 -30.10 -0.34 0.25
C GLY A 408 -29.56 0.94 0.92
N GLY A 409 -30.06 1.32 2.09
CA GLY A 409 -29.69 2.57 2.77
C GLY A 409 -28.43 2.50 3.64
N SER A 410 -27.97 1.30 4.03
CA SER A 410 -26.82 1.12 4.94
C SER A 410 -25.66 0.38 4.28
N SER A 411 -24.42 0.64 4.73
CA SER A 411 -23.26 -0.14 4.24
C SER A 411 -23.38 -1.60 4.68
N ALA A 412 -23.09 -2.54 3.76
CA ALA A 412 -23.06 -3.97 4.07
C ALA A 412 -22.09 -4.29 5.22
N PHE A 413 -20.99 -3.54 5.31
CA PHE A 413 -20.02 -3.63 6.41
C PHE A 413 -20.58 -3.25 7.77
N ALA A 414 -21.74 -2.60 7.87
CA ALA A 414 -22.36 -2.27 9.16
C ALA A 414 -23.35 -3.36 9.61
N HIS A 415 -23.71 -4.30 8.73
CA HIS A 415 -24.76 -5.28 9.01
C HIS A 415 -24.35 -6.28 10.10
N PRO A 416 -25.20 -6.57 11.11
CA PRO A 416 -24.85 -7.47 12.22
C PRO A 416 -24.47 -8.89 11.78
N SER A 417 -25.07 -9.39 10.69
CA SER A 417 -24.81 -10.74 10.15
C SER A 417 -23.64 -10.80 9.18
N PHE A 418 -22.89 -9.72 8.99
CA PHE A 418 -21.73 -9.75 8.11
C PHE A 418 -20.64 -10.70 8.68
N PRO A 419 -20.06 -11.61 7.87
CA PRO A 419 -19.10 -12.61 8.34
C PRO A 419 -17.68 -12.02 8.43
N TYR A 420 -17.45 -11.08 9.35
CA TYR A 420 -16.17 -10.35 9.47
C TYR A 420 -14.96 -11.26 9.65
N LEU A 421 -15.05 -12.38 10.37
CA LEU A 421 -13.91 -13.28 10.56
C LEU A 421 -13.45 -13.92 9.24
N ASP A 422 -14.40 -14.46 8.48
CA ASP A 422 -14.08 -15.14 7.21
C ASP A 422 -13.67 -14.13 6.15
N PHE A 423 -14.32 -12.96 6.14
CA PHE A 423 -13.91 -11.85 5.30
C PHE A 423 -12.48 -11.40 5.60
N LEU A 424 -12.15 -11.20 6.89
CA LEU A 424 -10.81 -10.79 7.29
C LEU A 424 -9.74 -11.82 6.91
N ARG A 425 -10.04 -13.12 7.06
CA ARG A 425 -9.15 -14.20 6.58
C ARG A 425 -8.91 -14.08 5.08
N ALA A 426 -9.98 -13.91 4.30
CA ALA A 426 -9.85 -13.71 2.86
C ALA A 426 -9.06 -12.44 2.50
N CYS A 427 -9.16 -11.37 3.30
CA CYS A 427 -8.31 -10.19 3.16
C CYS A 427 -6.83 -10.52 3.41
N TYR A 428 -6.50 -11.32 4.43
CA TYR A 428 -5.10 -11.72 4.68
C TYR A 428 -4.55 -12.67 3.61
N ASP A 429 -5.40 -13.44 2.94
CA ASP A 429 -4.99 -14.34 1.86
C ASP A 429 -4.84 -13.61 0.51
N SER A 430 -5.52 -12.47 0.34
CA SER A 430 -5.49 -11.63 -0.86
C SER A 430 -4.27 -10.72 -0.90
N ASP A 431 -3.46 -10.81 -1.95
CA ASP A 431 -2.28 -9.95 -2.13
C ASP A 431 -2.65 -8.47 -2.29
N SER A 432 -3.81 -8.18 -2.89
CA SER A 432 -4.38 -6.82 -2.97
C SER A 432 -4.60 -6.22 -1.58
N MET A 433 -5.30 -6.95 -0.73
CA MET A 433 -5.66 -6.50 0.61
C MET A 433 -4.44 -6.46 1.54
N ARG A 434 -3.45 -7.34 1.35
CA ARG A 434 -2.15 -7.22 2.02
C ARG A 434 -1.40 -5.95 1.61
N ASN A 435 -1.42 -5.56 0.33
CA ASN A 435 -0.82 -4.29 -0.07
C ASN A 435 -1.58 -3.09 0.52
N ARG A 436 -2.90 -3.18 0.60
CA ARG A 436 -3.74 -2.18 1.30
C ARG A 436 -3.36 -2.06 2.77
N GLN A 437 -3.17 -3.19 3.47
CA GLN A 437 -2.68 -3.20 4.85
C GLN A 437 -1.30 -2.52 4.96
N ARG A 438 -0.38 -2.80 4.04
CA ARG A 438 0.93 -2.15 4.00
C ARG A 438 0.81 -0.62 3.89
N PHE A 439 -0.05 -0.12 2.98
CA PHE A 439 -0.29 1.32 2.89
C PHE A 439 -0.89 1.91 4.16
N TRP A 440 -1.77 1.16 4.84
CA TRP A 440 -2.29 1.58 6.14
C TRP A 440 -1.17 1.71 7.17
N ASP A 441 -0.30 0.71 7.27
CA ASP A 441 0.84 0.71 8.19
C ASP A 441 1.79 1.89 7.90
N ILE A 442 2.05 2.18 6.63
CA ILE A 442 2.81 3.37 6.21
C ILE A 442 2.09 4.66 6.62
N SER A 443 0.78 4.77 6.39
CA SER A 443 -0.01 5.94 6.79
C SER A 443 0.01 6.18 8.31
N ARG A 444 0.06 5.11 9.12
CA ARG A 444 0.25 5.23 10.58
C ARG A 444 1.62 5.81 10.93
N GLN A 445 2.68 5.41 10.22
CA GLN A 445 4.02 5.98 10.40
C GLN A 445 4.05 7.45 10.02
N PHE A 446 3.41 7.82 8.90
CA PHE A 446 3.23 9.21 8.52
C PHE A 446 2.44 10.01 9.54
N GLU A 447 1.34 9.49 10.13
CA GLU A 447 0.63 10.20 11.20
C GLU A 447 1.56 10.57 12.37
N VAL A 448 2.53 9.72 12.71
CA VAL A 448 3.57 10.03 13.69
C VAL A 448 4.47 11.17 13.22
N LEU A 449 4.90 11.17 11.95
CA LEU A 449 5.67 12.27 11.36
C LEU A 449 4.89 13.59 11.39
N TRP A 450 3.61 13.57 11.01
CA TRP A 450 2.71 14.72 11.08
C TRP A 450 2.59 15.26 12.51
N ARG A 451 2.39 14.38 13.50
CA ARG A 451 2.32 14.76 14.91
C ARG A 451 3.64 15.37 15.39
N ASN A 452 4.77 14.78 15.03
CA ASN A 452 6.10 15.31 15.38
C ASN A 452 6.31 16.70 14.78
N TYR A 453 6.02 16.85 13.50
CA TYR A 453 6.11 18.12 12.80
C TYR A 453 5.25 19.21 13.44
N ARG A 454 4.00 18.91 13.81
CA ARG A 454 3.11 19.86 14.49
C ARG A 454 3.42 20.13 15.97
N THR A 455 4.34 19.38 16.57
CA THR A 455 4.73 19.55 17.99
C THR A 455 6.15 20.07 18.16
N LYS A 456 7.04 19.79 17.21
CA LYS A 456 8.46 20.13 17.27
C LYS A 456 8.88 21.12 16.20
N GLY A 457 8.08 21.28 15.14
CA GLY A 457 8.35 22.19 14.04
C GLY A 457 9.31 21.57 13.03
N TRP A 458 10.11 22.41 12.37
CA TRP A 458 11.15 21.95 11.46
C TRP A 458 12.35 21.39 12.23
N GLU A 459 12.80 20.21 11.85
CA GLU A 459 14.00 19.60 12.43
C GLU A 459 15.28 20.10 11.73
N ARG A 460 15.15 20.70 10.54
CA ARG A 460 16.19 21.41 9.80
C ARG A 460 15.68 22.76 9.30
N ASN A 461 16.54 23.77 9.31
CA ASN A 461 16.16 25.12 8.89
C ASN A 461 15.72 25.15 7.43
N ILE A 462 14.49 25.61 7.23
CA ILE A 462 14.02 26.20 5.97
C ILE A 462 14.53 27.65 5.97
N ILE A 463 15.48 28.01 5.11
CA ILE A 463 15.78 29.43 4.93
C ILE A 463 14.54 30.10 4.33
N SER A 464 14.04 31.15 5.00
CA SER A 464 12.94 31.96 4.50
C SER A 464 13.40 32.72 3.26
N ALA A 465 13.18 32.17 2.07
CA ALA A 465 13.12 33.02 0.89
C ALA A 465 11.89 33.92 1.07
N HIS A 466 12.11 35.19 1.39
CA HIS A 466 11.08 36.20 1.12
C HIS A 466 10.85 36.15 -0.39
N LEU A 467 9.71 35.61 -0.81
CA LEU A 467 9.25 35.77 -2.18
C LEU A 467 9.17 37.28 -2.45
N PRO A 468 9.72 37.78 -3.56
CA PRO A 468 9.47 39.16 -3.96
C PRO A 468 7.96 39.33 -4.13
N ALA A 469 7.40 40.42 -3.59
CA ALA A 469 5.99 40.75 -3.77
C ALA A 469 5.69 40.80 -5.28
N ALA A 470 4.74 39.98 -5.72
CA ALA A 470 4.26 39.93 -7.12
C ALA A 470 3.56 41.22 -7.52
#